data_AF-A0A377TRN7-F1
#
_entry.id   AF-A0A377TRN7-F1
#
_cell.length_a   1.000
_cell.length_b   1.000
_cell.length_c   1.000
_cell.angle_alpha   90.00
_cell.angle_beta   90.00
_cell.angle_gamma   90.00
#
_symmetry.space_group_name_H-M   'P 1'
#
loop_
_entity.id
_entity.type
_entity.pdbx_description
1 polymer ?
#
loop_
_entity_poly.entity_id
_entity_poly.type
_entity_poly.pdbx_seq_one_letter_code
_entity_poly.pdbx_strand_id
1 'polypeptide(L)'
;MIKAYLNGQFTNLTSGTIYHQFDRVLNNSSEEEQPGEALYIGMDFNVGKMAGIVHVLRLGLPHAVTEIINAYDTPDMIRIIKERFWLYADGDYRKVREIYIYPDASGDSRKSNNASKTDIEQLRQAGFNVIVDDANPPVKDRINSMNAMFCNGNGDRRYKVNVARCPVYADCLEQQVWDKNGEPDKKSDNDHPNDGAGYFIVKQFPIVRPAFSISLDTTF
;
A
#
# COMPACT_ATOMS: atom_id res chain seq x y z
N MET A 1 -16.48 -17.24 -11.18
CA MET A 1 -15.92 -17.69 -9.89
C MET A 1 -16.42 -16.78 -8.75
N ILE A 2 -17.64 -16.97 -8.24
CA ILE A 2 -18.21 -16.09 -7.17
C ILE A 2 -18.80 -16.89 -5.98
N LYS A 3 -18.79 -18.23 -6.01
CA LYS A 3 -19.45 -19.04 -4.95
C LYS A 3 -18.58 -19.43 -3.75
N ALA A 4 -17.27 -19.20 -3.77
CA ALA A 4 -16.39 -19.69 -2.69
C ALA A 4 -16.38 -18.81 -1.43
N TYR A 5 -16.69 -17.52 -1.55
CA TYR A 5 -16.54 -16.57 -0.43
C TYR A 5 -17.72 -16.52 0.54
N LEU A 6 -18.85 -17.18 0.24
CA LEU A 6 -20.05 -17.13 1.10
C LEU A 6 -20.15 -18.26 2.15
N ASN A 7 -19.36 -19.34 2.03
CA ASN A 7 -19.61 -20.56 2.81
C ASN A 7 -18.46 -21.06 3.70
N GLY A 8 -17.42 -20.26 3.97
CA GLY A 8 -16.37 -20.64 4.93
C GLY A 8 -15.66 -21.98 4.60
N GLN A 9 -15.72 -22.41 3.33
CA GLN A 9 -15.04 -23.61 2.87
C GLN A 9 -13.62 -23.22 2.48
N PHE A 10 -12.65 -23.70 3.27
CA PHE A 10 -11.23 -23.67 2.92
C PHE A 10 -11.00 -24.50 1.65
N THR A 11 -11.17 -23.87 0.49
CA THR A 11 -10.69 -24.43 -0.78
C THR A 11 -9.20 -24.22 -0.85
N ASN A 12 -8.46 -25.32 -0.96
CA ASN A 12 -7.03 -25.35 -1.18
C ASN A 12 -6.68 -24.49 -2.42
N LEU A 13 -6.03 -23.35 -2.21
CA LEU A 13 -5.56 -22.40 -3.23
C LEU A 13 -4.38 -23.00 -3.98
N THR A 14 -4.61 -23.94 -4.90
CA THR A 14 -3.57 -24.32 -5.86
C THR A 14 -3.60 -23.35 -7.05
N SER A 15 -2.67 -22.38 -7.00
CA SER A 15 -2.18 -21.44 -8.03
C SER A 15 -3.05 -20.24 -8.44
N GLY A 16 -3.49 -19.43 -7.48
CA GLY A 16 -3.93 -18.05 -7.73
C GLY A 16 -2.92 -17.04 -7.20
N THR A 17 -2.80 -15.88 -7.84
CA THR A 17 -2.02 -14.75 -7.32
C THR A 17 -2.70 -14.20 -6.07
N ILE A 18 -1.94 -13.59 -5.16
CA ILE A 18 -2.48 -13.02 -3.91
C ILE A 18 -3.51 -11.92 -4.23
N TYR A 19 -3.16 -11.03 -5.15
CA TYR A 19 -3.99 -9.91 -5.58
C TYR A 19 -4.86 -10.27 -6.80
N HIS A 20 -5.55 -11.40 -6.70
CA HIS A 20 -6.41 -11.95 -7.75
C HIS A 20 -7.52 -11.03 -8.28
N GLN A 21 -7.88 -9.94 -7.57
CA GLN A 21 -8.85 -8.96 -8.05
C GLN A 21 -8.23 -7.85 -8.93
N PHE A 22 -6.90 -7.69 -8.89
CA PHE A 22 -6.20 -6.75 -9.74
C PHE A 22 -6.27 -7.21 -11.20
N ASP A 23 -6.64 -6.30 -12.08
CA ASP A 23 -6.62 -6.49 -13.52
C ASP A 23 -5.87 -5.32 -14.14
N ARG A 24 -4.76 -5.59 -14.80
CA ARG A 24 -3.88 -4.54 -15.35
C ARG A 24 -4.60 -3.57 -16.29
N VAL A 25 -5.59 -4.03 -17.03
CA VAL A 25 -6.34 -3.18 -17.97
C VAL A 25 -7.44 -2.42 -17.23
N LEU A 26 -8.24 -3.12 -16.43
CA LEU A 26 -9.41 -2.53 -15.78
C LEU A 26 -9.07 -1.68 -14.55
N ASN A 27 -7.93 -1.92 -13.90
CA ASN A 27 -7.40 -1.09 -12.83
C ASN A 27 -6.40 -0.03 -13.34
N ASN A 28 -6.13 0.04 -14.65
CA ASN A 28 -5.22 1.06 -15.17
C ASN A 28 -5.74 2.48 -14.91
N SER A 29 -4.81 3.41 -14.76
CA SER A 29 -5.02 4.85 -14.71
C SER A 29 -3.99 5.56 -15.60
N SER A 30 -4.32 6.76 -16.08
CA SER A 30 -3.33 7.70 -16.62
C SER A 30 -3.14 8.91 -15.69
N GLU A 31 -3.52 8.77 -14.42
CA GLU A 31 -3.43 9.87 -13.46
C GLU A 31 -1.99 10.09 -13.04
N GLU A 32 -1.68 11.35 -12.76
CA GLU A 32 -0.36 11.82 -12.33
C GLU A 32 -0.52 12.79 -11.18
N GLU A 33 0.49 12.86 -10.33
CA GLU A 33 0.61 13.89 -9.31
C GLU A 33 0.68 15.29 -9.93
N GLN A 34 -0.17 16.19 -9.44
CA GLN A 34 -0.28 17.57 -9.85
C GLN A 34 0.49 18.49 -8.88
N PRO A 35 0.85 19.71 -9.30
CA PRO A 35 1.46 20.68 -8.41
C PRO A 35 0.55 21.01 -7.21
N GLY A 36 1.14 21.02 -6.00
CA GLY A 36 0.47 21.43 -4.76
C GLY A 36 -0.46 20.41 -4.11
N GLU A 37 -0.82 19.30 -4.79
CA GLU A 37 -1.66 18.28 -4.17
C GLU A 37 -0.90 17.40 -3.17
N ALA A 38 -1.62 16.89 -2.17
CA ALA A 38 -1.05 15.99 -1.17
C ALA A 38 -0.70 14.63 -1.77
N LEU A 39 0.42 14.06 -1.33
CA LEU A 39 0.85 12.71 -1.69
C LEU A 39 0.73 11.77 -0.51
N TYR A 40 0.34 10.53 -0.80
CA TYR A 40 0.20 9.45 0.17
C TYR A 40 1.11 8.29 -0.23
N ILE A 41 2.17 8.07 0.51
CA ILE A 41 3.23 7.11 0.16
C ILE A 41 3.13 5.92 1.11
N GLY A 42 2.76 4.76 0.57
CA GLY A 42 2.90 3.49 1.27
C GLY A 42 4.34 3.00 1.17
N MET A 43 4.97 2.62 2.28
CA MET A 43 6.42 2.37 2.34
C MET A 43 6.77 1.09 3.11
N ASP A 44 7.73 0.32 2.59
CA ASP A 44 8.30 -0.87 3.24
C ASP A 44 9.80 -0.65 3.56
N PHE A 45 10.19 -0.74 4.85
CA PHE A 45 11.56 -0.50 5.31
C PHE A 45 12.51 -1.70 5.12
N ASN A 46 12.71 -2.12 3.87
CA ASN A 46 13.71 -3.13 3.54
C ASN A 46 15.04 -2.50 3.07
N VAL A 47 16.11 -2.56 3.88
CA VAL A 47 17.40 -1.95 3.49
C VAL A 47 17.97 -2.62 2.24
N GLY A 48 18.39 -1.80 1.28
CA GLY A 48 18.84 -2.22 -0.04
C GLY A 48 17.73 -2.50 -1.05
N LYS A 49 16.47 -2.52 -0.60
CA LYS A 49 15.28 -2.87 -1.40
C LYS A 49 14.05 -2.08 -0.97
N MET A 50 14.22 -0.85 -0.48
CA MET A 50 13.09 -0.07 0.01
C MET A 50 12.17 0.28 -1.15
N ALA A 51 10.88 0.12 -0.93
CA ALA A 51 9.84 0.43 -1.89
C ALA A 51 8.88 1.49 -1.31
N GLY A 52 8.53 2.46 -2.15
CA GLY A 52 7.54 3.50 -1.86
C GLY A 52 6.56 3.63 -3.02
N ILE A 53 5.29 3.33 -2.78
CA ILE A 53 4.22 3.49 -3.77
C ILE A 53 3.49 4.80 -3.49
N VAL A 54 3.55 5.72 -4.45
CA VAL A 54 3.04 7.08 -4.33
C VAL A 54 1.62 7.13 -4.86
N HIS A 55 0.71 7.59 -4.00
CA HIS A 55 -0.69 7.72 -4.31
C HIS A 55 -1.14 9.18 -4.24
N VAL A 56 -2.17 9.46 -5.04
CA VAL A 56 -3.02 10.64 -4.93
C VAL A 56 -4.46 10.19 -4.72
N LEU A 57 -5.31 11.10 -4.27
CA LEU A 57 -6.74 10.85 -4.17
C LEU A 57 -7.49 11.55 -5.30
N ARG A 58 -8.34 10.81 -6.00
CA ARG A 58 -9.28 11.33 -6.99
C ARG A 58 -10.68 11.01 -6.51
N LEU A 59 -11.46 12.05 -6.21
CA LEU A 59 -12.78 11.91 -5.59
C LEU A 59 -12.76 11.04 -4.31
N GLY A 60 -11.68 11.16 -3.52
CA GLY A 60 -11.48 10.37 -2.30
C GLY A 60 -10.99 8.94 -2.50
N LEU A 61 -10.76 8.50 -3.74
CA LEU A 61 -10.30 7.16 -4.07
C LEU A 61 -8.81 7.14 -4.47
N PRO A 62 -8.06 6.09 -4.11
CA PRO A 62 -6.62 6.05 -4.33
C PRO A 62 -6.27 5.74 -5.77
N HIS A 63 -5.26 6.46 -6.27
CA HIS A 63 -4.59 6.20 -7.53
C HIS A 63 -3.09 6.12 -7.27
N ALA A 64 -2.45 4.98 -7.55
CA ALA A 64 -0.99 4.91 -7.56
C ALA A 64 -0.48 5.57 -8.84
N VAL A 65 0.34 6.62 -8.70
CA VAL A 65 0.74 7.50 -9.82
C VAL A 65 2.21 7.36 -10.18
N THR A 66 3.05 6.94 -9.24
CA THR A 66 4.46 6.63 -9.49
C THR A 66 5.00 5.71 -8.39
N GLU A 67 6.12 5.05 -8.67
CA GLU A 67 6.83 4.21 -7.71
C GLU A 67 8.27 4.70 -7.45
N ILE A 68 8.76 4.43 -6.24
CA ILE A 68 10.15 4.52 -5.84
C ILE A 68 10.57 3.11 -5.46
N ILE A 69 11.48 2.52 -6.22
CA ILE A 69 11.90 1.12 -6.07
C ILE A 69 13.41 1.08 -5.85
N ASN A 70 13.89 0.13 -5.04
CA ASN A 70 15.30 -0.11 -4.75
C ASN A 70 16.02 1.10 -4.11
N ALA A 71 15.33 1.88 -3.28
CA ALA A 71 16.02 2.88 -2.44
C ALA A 71 16.89 2.15 -1.40
N TYR A 72 18.10 2.67 -1.19
CA TYR A 72 19.12 1.96 -0.41
C TYR A 72 18.80 1.92 1.08
N ASP A 73 18.44 3.07 1.64
CA ASP A 73 18.11 3.25 3.05
C ASP A 73 17.13 4.42 3.23
N THR A 74 16.77 4.72 4.49
CA THR A 74 15.83 5.79 4.82
C THR A 74 16.34 7.17 4.39
N PRO A 75 17.62 7.55 4.62
CA PRO A 75 18.18 8.79 4.07
C PRO A 75 18.05 8.91 2.55
N ASP A 76 18.34 7.84 1.80
CA ASP A 76 18.23 7.81 0.35
C ASP A 76 16.77 7.96 -0.11
N MET A 77 15.84 7.27 0.56
CA MET A 77 14.40 7.41 0.34
C MET A 77 13.93 8.85 0.58
N ILE A 78 14.36 9.49 1.69
CA ILE A 78 14.06 10.90 1.99
C ILE A 78 14.55 11.80 0.87
N ARG A 79 15.80 11.60 0.43
CA ARG A 79 16.43 12.37 -0.65
C ARG A 79 15.62 12.26 -1.94
N ILE A 80 15.29 11.03 -2.37
CA ILE A 80 14.49 10.77 -3.58
C ILE A 80 13.12 11.44 -3.50
N ILE A 81 12.42 11.34 -2.36
CA ILE A 81 11.11 11.97 -2.18
C ILE A 81 11.20 13.49 -2.30
N LYS A 82 12.19 14.13 -1.66
CA LYS A 82 12.40 15.58 -1.75
C LYS A 82 12.77 16.01 -3.18
N GLU A 83 13.67 15.29 -3.82
CA GLU A 83 14.08 15.53 -5.22
C GLU A 83 12.91 15.49 -6.19
N ARG A 84 12.03 14.50 -6.04
CA ARG A 84 10.91 14.30 -6.96
C ARG A 84 9.75 15.27 -6.72
N PHE A 85 9.47 15.60 -5.46
CA PHE A 85 8.17 16.20 -5.11
C PHE A 85 8.25 17.59 -4.47
N TRP A 86 9.45 18.05 -4.06
CA TRP A 86 9.67 19.37 -3.49
C TRP A 86 10.45 20.27 -4.45
N LEU A 87 10.37 21.58 -4.21
CA LEU A 87 11.08 22.56 -5.03
C LEU A 87 12.50 22.72 -4.51
N TYR A 88 13.51 22.54 -5.37
CA TYR A 88 14.88 22.91 -5.04
C TYR A 88 15.11 24.41 -5.30
N ALA A 89 15.43 25.18 -4.26
CA ALA A 89 15.69 26.62 -4.36
C ALA A 89 16.65 27.08 -3.26
N ASP A 90 17.56 28.00 -3.60
CA ASP A 90 18.51 28.60 -2.66
C ASP A 90 19.38 27.58 -1.90
N GLY A 91 19.72 26.47 -2.57
CA GLY A 91 20.59 25.42 -2.03
C GLY A 91 19.86 24.35 -1.20
N ASP A 92 18.54 24.43 -1.03
CA ASP A 92 17.76 23.51 -0.20
C ASP A 92 16.39 23.15 -0.82
N TYR A 93 15.77 22.09 -0.32
CA TYR A 93 14.42 21.65 -0.72
C TYR A 93 13.34 22.36 0.09
N ARG A 94 12.47 23.08 -0.61
CA ARG A 94 11.29 23.74 -0.03
C ARG A 94 10.05 22.87 -0.20
N LYS A 95 9.41 22.59 0.93
CA LYS A 95 8.11 21.90 0.98
C LYS A 95 7.05 22.74 0.26
N VAL A 96 6.56 22.24 -0.88
CA VAL A 96 5.50 22.85 -1.70
C VAL A 96 4.20 22.03 -1.72
N ARG A 97 4.19 20.89 -1.03
CA ARG A 97 3.04 20.00 -0.87
C ARG A 97 3.17 19.17 0.41
N GLU A 98 2.04 18.68 0.91
CA GLU A 98 2.03 17.72 2.01
C GLU A 98 2.37 16.31 1.50
N ILE A 99 3.20 15.60 2.28
CA ILE A 99 3.56 14.21 2.00
C ILE A 99 3.26 13.39 3.26
N TYR A 100 2.35 12.44 3.13
CA TYR A 100 1.97 11.50 4.17
C TYR A 100 2.64 10.16 3.87
N ILE A 101 3.36 9.61 4.84
CA ILE A 101 4.04 8.32 4.71
C ILE A 101 3.36 7.31 5.63
N TYR A 102 3.03 6.15 5.06
CA TYR A 102 2.42 5.00 5.73
C TYR A 102 3.44 3.86 5.72
N PRO A 103 4.40 3.88 6.66
CA PRO A 103 5.42 2.84 6.72
C PRO A 103 4.88 1.58 7.40
N ASP A 104 5.63 0.50 7.27
CA ASP A 104 5.47 -0.66 8.13
C ASP A 104 5.88 -0.32 9.58
N ALA A 105 5.10 -0.78 10.55
CA ALA A 105 5.32 -0.50 11.97
C ALA A 105 6.54 -1.25 12.56
N SER A 106 7.02 -2.28 11.88
CA SER A 106 7.99 -3.24 12.40
C SER A 106 8.92 -3.71 11.29
N GLY A 107 9.80 -2.82 10.81
CA GLY A 107 10.84 -3.16 9.82
C GLY A 107 11.41 -4.54 10.10
N ASP A 108 11.37 -5.41 9.08
CA ASP A 108 11.61 -6.87 9.11
C ASP A 108 12.35 -7.33 10.38
N SER A 109 11.75 -8.25 11.16
CA SER A 109 12.12 -8.67 12.54
C SER A 109 13.59 -9.10 12.76
N ARG A 110 14.39 -9.13 11.71
CA ARG A 110 15.86 -9.25 11.72
C ARG A 110 16.57 -7.93 12.03
N LYS A 111 15.92 -6.79 11.83
CA LYS A 111 16.32 -5.48 12.38
C LYS A 111 15.72 -5.35 13.77
N SER A 112 16.52 -4.92 14.74
CA SER A 112 16.01 -4.63 16.08
C SER A 112 14.93 -3.54 15.99
N ASN A 113 13.90 -3.60 16.85
CA ASN A 113 12.84 -2.58 16.95
C ASN A 113 13.36 -1.12 17.03
N ASN A 114 14.64 -0.93 17.38
CA ASN A 114 15.28 0.39 17.41
C ASN A 114 15.55 0.96 16.00
N ALA A 115 15.81 0.13 14.99
CA ALA A 115 16.06 0.60 13.63
C ALA A 115 14.81 1.24 13.02
N SER A 116 13.66 0.57 13.10
CA SER A 116 12.40 1.09 12.56
C SER A 116 11.94 2.37 13.27
N LYS A 117 12.18 2.48 14.59
CA LYS A 117 11.96 3.74 15.33
C LYS A 117 12.85 4.87 14.81
N THR A 118 14.13 4.57 14.58
CA THR A 118 15.08 5.54 14.03
C THR A 118 14.68 5.98 12.62
N ASP A 119 14.23 5.05 11.77
CA ASP A 119 13.77 5.34 10.41
C ASP A 119 12.53 6.26 10.43
N ILE A 120 11.54 5.95 11.28
CA ILE A 120 10.34 6.79 11.48
C ILE A 120 10.71 8.19 11.95
N GLU A 121 11.65 8.31 12.90
CA GLU A 121 12.12 9.61 13.39
C GLU A 121 12.82 10.42 12.29
N GLN A 122 13.65 9.79 11.46
CA GLN A 122 14.29 10.45 10.32
C GLN A 122 13.25 10.99 9.32
N LEU A 123 12.21 10.22 9.00
CA LEU A 123 11.13 10.69 8.13
C LEU A 123 10.38 11.90 8.72
N ARG A 124 10.11 11.89 10.03
CA ARG A 124 9.47 13.03 10.73
C ARG A 124 10.37 14.27 10.71
N GLN A 125 11.66 14.11 11.03
CA GLN A 125 12.65 15.18 11.00
C GLN A 125 12.84 15.75 9.60
N ALA A 126 12.68 14.94 8.56
CA ALA A 126 12.72 15.38 7.17
C ALA A 126 11.55 16.27 6.75
N GLY A 127 10.49 16.37 7.58
CA GLY A 127 9.31 17.22 7.35
C GLY A 127 8.08 16.48 6.80
N PHE A 128 8.09 15.14 6.82
CA PHE A 128 6.97 14.31 6.36
C PHE A 128 5.98 13.98 7.48
N ASN A 129 4.70 13.82 7.12
CA ASN A 129 3.67 13.36 8.05
C ASN A 129 3.68 11.83 8.11
N VAL A 130 4.24 11.24 9.17
CA VAL A 130 4.33 9.77 9.29
C VAL A 130 3.11 9.22 10.05
N ILE A 131 2.34 8.36 9.40
CA ILE A 131 1.13 7.70 9.91
C ILE A 131 1.44 6.22 10.14
N VAL A 132 1.73 5.88 11.39
CA VAL A 132 2.14 4.53 11.82
C VAL A 132 1.37 4.16 13.08
N ASP A 133 0.95 2.90 13.18
CA ASP A 133 0.30 2.36 14.41
C ASP A 133 1.36 1.59 15.20
N ASP A 134 1.04 1.24 16.46
CA ASP A 134 1.94 0.47 17.32
C ASP A 134 2.26 -0.93 16.75
N ALA A 135 1.39 -1.47 15.90
CA ALA A 135 1.57 -2.76 15.27
C ALA A 135 1.03 -2.76 13.83
N ASN A 136 1.62 -3.60 12.98
CA ASN A 136 1.11 -3.85 11.64
C ASN A 136 -0.20 -4.66 11.70
N PRO A 137 -1.19 -4.34 10.85
CA PRO A 137 -2.39 -5.15 10.75
C PRO A 137 -2.05 -6.56 10.23
N PRO A 138 -2.89 -7.57 10.51
CA PRO A 138 -2.69 -8.91 9.98
C PRO A 138 -2.54 -8.91 8.46
N VAL A 139 -1.56 -9.66 7.94
CA VAL A 139 -1.22 -9.72 6.50
C VAL A 139 -2.46 -10.03 5.65
N LYS A 140 -3.31 -10.95 6.10
CA LYS A 140 -4.55 -11.31 5.41
C LYS A 140 -5.55 -10.15 5.35
N ASP A 141 -5.66 -9.34 6.38
CA ASP A 141 -6.58 -8.19 6.41
C ASP A 141 -6.12 -7.10 5.45
N ARG A 142 -4.80 -6.87 5.37
CA ARG A 142 -4.17 -5.99 4.38
C ARG A 142 -4.48 -6.44 2.95
N ILE A 143 -4.21 -7.72 2.65
CA ILE A 143 -4.44 -8.32 1.33
C ILE A 143 -5.94 -8.28 0.96
N ASN A 144 -6.82 -8.59 1.91
CA ASN A 144 -8.27 -8.54 1.68
C ASN A 144 -8.71 -7.11 1.37
N SER A 145 -8.22 -6.11 2.12
CA SER A 145 -8.53 -4.70 1.89
C SER A 145 -8.09 -4.25 0.50
N MET A 146 -6.89 -4.64 0.07
CA MET A 146 -6.42 -4.37 -1.29
C MET A 146 -7.29 -5.02 -2.36
N ASN A 147 -7.59 -6.32 -2.22
CA ASN A 147 -8.47 -7.01 -3.19
C ASN A 147 -9.85 -6.36 -3.27
N ALA A 148 -10.47 -5.99 -2.14
CA ALA A 148 -11.75 -5.31 -2.10
C ALA A 148 -11.71 -3.87 -2.66
N MET A 149 -10.53 -3.25 -2.71
CA MET A 149 -10.32 -1.96 -3.38
C MET A 149 -10.11 -2.14 -4.88
N PHE A 150 -9.40 -3.18 -5.30
CA PHE A 150 -9.19 -3.47 -6.73
C PHE A 150 -10.48 -3.87 -7.43
N CYS A 151 -11.31 -4.72 -6.79
CA CYS A 151 -12.65 -5.06 -7.25
C CYS A 151 -13.46 -5.64 -6.08
N ASN A 152 -14.53 -4.97 -5.67
CA ASN A 152 -15.42 -5.47 -4.62
C ASN A 152 -16.46 -6.47 -5.18
N GLY A 153 -17.31 -7.02 -4.30
CA GLY A 153 -18.38 -7.94 -4.70
C GLY A 153 -19.45 -7.36 -5.63
N ASN A 154 -19.54 -6.03 -5.74
CA ASN A 154 -20.44 -5.32 -6.65
C ASN A 154 -19.79 -5.05 -8.03
N GLY A 155 -18.50 -5.35 -8.20
CA GLY A 155 -17.74 -5.04 -9.41
C GLY A 155 -17.11 -3.64 -9.41
N ASP A 156 -17.19 -2.89 -8.31
CA ASP A 156 -16.60 -1.55 -8.23
C ASP A 156 -15.09 -1.63 -8.08
N ARG A 157 -14.37 -0.94 -8.97
CA ARG A 157 -12.90 -0.81 -8.93
C ARG A 157 -12.53 0.55 -8.38
N ARG A 158 -12.17 0.59 -7.10
CA ARG A 158 -11.92 1.81 -6.33
C ARG A 158 -10.45 2.17 -6.18
N TYR A 159 -9.55 1.24 -6.45
CA TYR A 159 -8.11 1.50 -6.51
C TYR A 159 -7.59 1.30 -7.92
N LYS A 160 -6.95 2.35 -8.45
CA LYS A 160 -6.36 2.39 -9.78
C LYS A 160 -4.84 2.54 -9.71
N VAL A 161 -4.15 2.01 -10.70
CA VAL A 161 -2.68 2.02 -10.81
C VAL A 161 -2.30 2.57 -12.17
N ASN A 162 -1.44 3.58 -12.21
CA ASN A 162 -0.83 4.03 -13.45
C ASN A 162 0.24 3.02 -13.88
N VAL A 163 -0.14 2.01 -14.66
CA VAL A 163 0.74 0.87 -14.97
C VAL A 163 1.96 1.28 -15.81
N ALA A 164 1.89 2.42 -16.50
CA ALA A 164 3.01 2.96 -17.25
C ALA A 164 4.07 3.59 -16.34
N ARG A 165 3.66 4.17 -15.21
CA ARG A 165 4.54 4.82 -14.22
C ARG A 165 4.81 3.97 -12.97
N CYS A 166 4.08 2.87 -12.82
CA CYS A 166 4.23 1.86 -11.77
C CYS A 166 4.41 0.44 -12.35
N PRO A 167 5.35 0.22 -13.29
CA PRO A 167 5.50 -1.08 -13.95
C PRO A 167 5.93 -2.18 -12.97
N VAL A 168 6.86 -1.91 -12.05
CA VAL A 168 7.34 -2.92 -11.09
C VAL A 168 6.22 -3.29 -10.13
N TYR A 169 5.48 -2.31 -9.61
CA TYR A 169 4.36 -2.57 -8.74
C TYR A 169 3.25 -3.36 -9.44
N ALA A 170 2.91 -3.03 -10.69
CA ALA A 170 1.95 -3.80 -11.47
C ALA A 170 2.41 -5.26 -11.68
N ASP A 171 3.69 -5.48 -11.99
CA ASP A 171 4.27 -6.82 -12.11
C ASP A 171 4.22 -7.58 -10.78
N CYS A 172 4.55 -6.93 -9.66
CA CYS A 172 4.47 -7.52 -8.33
C CYS A 172 3.04 -7.94 -7.97
N LEU A 173 2.03 -7.13 -8.30
CA LEU A 173 0.62 -7.48 -8.07
C LEU A 173 0.20 -8.75 -8.83
N GLU A 174 0.69 -8.91 -10.06
CA GLU A 174 0.39 -10.04 -10.93
C GLU A 174 1.18 -11.32 -10.61
N GLN A 175 2.31 -11.21 -9.90
CA GLN A 175 3.23 -12.34 -9.72
C GLN A 175 3.27 -12.88 -8.29
N GLN A 176 2.87 -12.10 -7.28
CA GLN A 176 2.98 -12.57 -5.89
C GLN A 176 2.00 -13.72 -5.62
N VAL A 177 2.53 -14.83 -5.08
CA VAL A 177 1.79 -16.06 -4.77
C VAL A 177 1.88 -16.41 -3.30
N TRP A 178 0.99 -17.28 -2.83
CA TRP A 178 1.04 -17.84 -1.48
C TRP A 178 2.12 -18.91 -1.36
N ASP A 179 2.79 -18.95 -0.21
CA ASP A 179 3.67 -20.04 0.18
C ASP A 179 2.88 -21.24 0.76
N LYS A 180 3.59 -22.32 1.09
CA LYS A 180 3.00 -23.54 1.65
C LYS A 180 2.37 -23.36 3.04
N ASN A 181 2.67 -22.27 3.73
CA ASN A 181 2.17 -21.96 5.07
C ASN A 181 0.98 -20.98 5.02
N GLY A 182 0.59 -20.51 3.83
CA GLY A 182 -0.48 -19.53 3.67
C GLY A 182 -0.04 -18.09 3.98
N GLU A 183 1.26 -17.81 3.85
CA GLU A 183 1.86 -16.48 3.89
C GLU A 183 2.30 -16.05 2.48
N PRO A 184 2.50 -14.75 2.21
CA PRO A 184 3.04 -14.33 0.93
C PRO A 184 4.44 -14.90 0.67
N ASP A 185 4.66 -15.46 -0.51
CA ASP A 185 5.98 -15.96 -0.89
C ASP A 185 6.95 -14.79 -1.08
N LYS A 186 8.06 -14.85 -0.35
CA LYS A 186 9.13 -13.84 -0.36
C LYS A 186 10.33 -14.23 -1.21
N LYS A 187 10.34 -15.44 -1.80
CA LYS A 187 11.50 -15.93 -2.57
C LYS A 187 11.77 -15.13 -3.85
N SER A 188 10.70 -14.60 -4.44
CA SER A 188 10.76 -13.84 -5.69
C SER A 188 10.91 -12.34 -5.47
N ASP A 189 11.02 -11.86 -4.22
CA ASP A 189 11.27 -10.44 -3.89
C ASP A 189 10.19 -9.47 -4.40
N ASN A 190 9.01 -10.00 -4.74
CA ASN A 190 7.87 -9.28 -5.29
C ASN A 190 6.94 -8.75 -4.18
N ASP A 191 7.34 -8.83 -2.91
CA ASP A 191 6.52 -8.44 -1.76
C ASP A 191 6.65 -6.96 -1.41
N HIS A 192 7.84 -6.36 -1.53
CA HIS A 192 8.09 -5.00 -1.01
C HIS A 192 7.15 -3.93 -1.58
N PRO A 193 6.92 -3.82 -2.91
CA PRO A 193 5.99 -2.84 -3.46
C PRO A 193 4.55 -3.08 -3.00
N ASN A 194 4.15 -4.35 -2.92
CA ASN A 194 2.82 -4.78 -2.53
C ASN A 194 2.54 -4.50 -1.05
N ASP A 195 3.51 -4.78 -0.18
CA ASP A 195 3.45 -4.52 1.25
C ASP A 195 3.38 -3.01 1.50
N GLY A 196 4.26 -2.23 0.86
CA GLY A 196 4.26 -0.77 0.89
C GLY A 196 2.89 -0.18 0.57
N ALA A 197 2.34 -0.49 -0.61
CA ALA A 197 0.99 -0.02 -0.99
C ALA A 197 -0.10 -0.53 -0.02
N GLY A 198 0.03 -1.78 0.43
CA GLY A 198 -0.90 -2.40 1.35
C GLY A 198 -1.02 -1.66 2.68
N TYR A 199 0.08 -1.12 3.24
CA TYR A 199 0.05 -0.35 4.49
C TYR A 199 -0.80 0.92 4.36
N PHE A 200 -0.72 1.61 3.23
CA PHE A 200 -1.60 2.75 2.94
C PHE A 200 -3.06 2.30 2.80
N ILE A 201 -3.33 1.28 1.99
CA ILE A 201 -4.69 0.84 1.68
C ILE A 201 -5.42 0.32 2.91
N VAL A 202 -4.79 -0.51 3.74
CA VAL A 202 -5.43 -1.07 4.94
C VAL A 202 -5.76 0.00 5.98
N LYS A 203 -4.94 1.06 6.08
CA LYS A 203 -5.16 2.15 7.04
C LYS A 203 -6.25 3.12 6.58
N GLN A 204 -6.28 3.47 5.30
CA GLN A 204 -7.23 4.47 4.76
C GLN A 204 -8.53 3.86 4.24
N PHE A 205 -8.48 2.61 3.78
CA PHE A 205 -9.61 1.91 3.18
C PHE A 205 -9.79 0.50 3.76
N PRO A 206 -9.88 0.36 5.10
CA PRO A 206 -10.08 -0.94 5.74
C PRO A 206 -11.43 -1.55 5.33
N ILE A 207 -11.49 -2.87 5.33
CA ILE A 207 -12.79 -3.56 5.30
C ILE A 207 -13.47 -3.36 6.66
N VAL A 208 -14.43 -2.44 6.70
CA VAL A 208 -15.30 -2.26 7.88
C VAL A 208 -16.40 -3.32 7.80
N ARG A 209 -16.47 -4.22 8.79
CA ARG A 209 -17.61 -5.13 8.91
C ARG A 209 -18.88 -4.29 9.13
N PRO A 210 -19.99 -4.53 8.40
CA PRO A 210 -21.25 -3.89 8.70
C PRO A 210 -21.61 -4.12 10.18
N ALA A 211 -21.93 -3.07 10.91
CA ALA A 211 -22.57 -3.23 12.22
C ALA A 211 -23.87 -4.01 12.00
N PHE A 212 -24.08 -5.08 12.75
CA PHE A 212 -25.34 -5.84 12.69
C PHE A 212 -26.51 -4.86 12.84
N SER A 213 -27.36 -4.76 11.82
CA SER A 213 -28.63 -4.06 11.94
C SER A 213 -29.50 -4.89 12.88
N ILE A 214 -29.63 -4.47 14.13
CA ILE A 214 -30.65 -5.02 15.02
C ILE A 214 -31.98 -4.53 14.48
N SER A 215 -32.70 -5.39 13.76
CA SER A 215 -34.13 -5.22 13.52
C SER A 215 -34.82 -5.39 14.87
N LEU A 216 -35.11 -4.28 15.53
CA LEU A 216 -36.03 -4.24 16.66
C LEU A 216 -37.43 -4.50 16.10
N ASP A 217 -37.85 -5.76 16.14
CA ASP A 217 -39.27 -6.11 15.98
C ASP A 217 -40.03 -5.39 17.10
N THR A 218 -40.68 -4.29 16.72
CA THR A 218 -41.55 -3.54 17.60
C THR A 218 -42.92 -4.21 17.55
N THR A 219 -43.10 -5.25 18.36
CA THR A 219 -44.44 -5.68 18.77
C THR A 219 -44.83 -4.88 20.00
N PHE A 220 -45.73 -3.90 19.84
CA PHE A 220 -46.83 -3.57 20.76
C PHE A 220 -47.86 -2.70 20.03
#